data_AF-A0A837APD3-F1
#
_entry.id   AF-A0A837APD3-F1
#
_cell.length_a   1.000
_cell.length_b   1.000
_cell.length_c   1.000
_cell.angle_alpha   90.00
_cell.angle_beta   90.00
_cell.angle_gamma   90.00
#
_symmetry.space_group_name_H-M   'P 1'
#
loop_
_entity.id
_entity.type
_entity.pdbx_description
1 polymer ?
#
loop_
_entity_poly.entity_id
_entity_poly.type
_entity_poly.pdbx_seq_one_letter_code
_entity_poly.pdbx_strand_id
1 'polypeptide(L)'
;MAFLDQHPGLGFPAAAGLGLLIGSFLNVVILRLPKRMEWQWRRDAREILELPDIYEPPPPGIVVEPSHDPVTGDKLKWWENIPVLSWVMLRGKSRYSGKPISIQYPLVELLTSILCVASVWRFGFGWQGFGAIVLSCFLVAMSGI
;
A
#
# COMPACT_ATOMS: atom_id res chain seq x y z
N MET A 1 -11.40 -24.22 -16.79
CA MET A 1 -10.28 -23.31 -17.14
C MET A 1 -10.88 -21.94 -17.34
N ALA A 2 -10.33 -20.93 -16.70
CA ALA A 2 -10.88 -19.58 -16.80
C ALA A 2 -10.53 -18.97 -18.16
N PHE A 3 -11.38 -18.05 -18.65
CA PHE A 3 -11.19 -17.36 -19.94
C PHE A 3 -9.79 -16.71 -20.08
N LEU A 4 -9.22 -16.25 -18.96
CA LEU A 4 -7.88 -15.64 -18.91
C LEU A 4 -6.73 -16.65 -19.04
N ASP A 5 -6.94 -17.93 -18.74
CA ASP A 5 -5.94 -18.98 -19.00
C ASP A 5 -5.78 -19.24 -20.50
N GLN A 6 -6.83 -18.97 -21.29
CA GLN A 6 -6.82 -19.14 -22.75
C GLN A 6 -6.15 -17.96 -23.48
N HIS A 7 -6.03 -16.80 -22.81
CA HIS A 7 -5.39 -15.59 -23.33
C HIS A 7 -4.30 -15.10 -22.37
N PRO A 8 -3.17 -15.81 -22.28
CA PRO A 8 -2.09 -15.47 -21.35
C PRO A 8 -1.53 -14.05 -21.56
N GLY A 9 -1.59 -13.54 -22.79
CA GLY A 9 -1.19 -12.16 -23.12
C GLY A 9 -2.02 -11.06 -22.47
N LEU A 10 -3.24 -11.36 -22.00
CA LEU A 10 -4.09 -10.43 -21.25
C LEU A 10 -4.13 -10.76 -19.76
N GLY A 11 -4.06 -12.05 -19.41
CA GLY A 11 -4.08 -12.50 -18.02
C GLY A 11 -2.92 -11.95 -17.19
N PHE A 12 -1.67 -12.19 -17.61
CA PHE A 12 -0.50 -11.79 -16.80
C PHE A 12 -0.39 -10.28 -16.60
N PRO A 13 -0.61 -9.41 -17.62
CA PRO A 13 -0.64 -7.97 -17.41
C PRO A 13 -1.75 -7.52 -16.47
N ALA A 14 -2.94 -8.12 -16.55
CA ALA A 14 -4.04 -7.80 -15.64
C ALA A 14 -3.70 -8.17 -14.19
N ALA A 15 -3.11 -9.34 -13.96
CA ALA A 15 -2.64 -9.77 -12.63
C ALA A 15 -1.53 -8.86 -12.09
N ALA A 16 -0.57 -8.48 -12.94
CA ALA A 16 0.50 -7.56 -12.57
C ALA A 16 -0.03 -6.17 -12.20
N GLY A 17 -0.96 -5.61 -13.00
CA GLY A 17 -1.60 -4.33 -12.73
C GLY A 17 -2.42 -4.35 -11.45
N LEU A 18 -3.20 -5.42 -11.21
CA LEU A 18 -3.94 -5.61 -9.98
C LEU A 18 -3.00 -5.71 -8.77
N GLY A 19 -1.88 -6.44 -8.88
CA GLY A 19 -0.90 -6.52 -7.81
C GLY A 19 -0.21 -5.19 -7.51
N LEU A 20 0.05 -4.35 -8.51
CA LEU A 20 0.56 -2.99 -8.31
C LEU A 20 -0.46 -2.10 -7.58
N LEU A 21 -1.74 -2.17 -7.94
CA LEU A 21 -2.81 -1.42 -7.29
C LEU A 21 -2.98 -1.86 -5.83
N ILE A 22 -3.01 -3.17 -5.58
CA ILE A 22 -3.10 -3.70 -4.21
C ILE A 22 -1.85 -3.33 -3.41
N GLY A 23 -0.66 -3.47 -3.97
CA GLY A 23 0.59 -3.10 -3.30
C GLY A 23 0.63 -1.63 -2.89
N SER A 24 0.07 -0.74 -3.71
CA SER A 24 -0.01 0.69 -3.39
C SER A 24 -0.95 0.97 -2.21
N PHE A 25 -2.07 0.24 -2.13
CA PHE A 25 -2.94 0.29 -0.95
C PHE A 25 -2.27 -0.33 0.29
N LEU A 26 -1.56 -1.45 0.14
CA LEU A 26 -0.83 -2.08 1.24
C LEU A 26 0.23 -1.16 1.85
N ASN A 27 0.92 -0.35 1.03
CA ASN A 27 1.82 0.68 1.55
C ASN A 27 1.11 1.65 2.51
N VAL A 28 -0.11 2.07 2.18
CA VAL A 28 -0.91 2.95 3.03
C VAL A 28 -1.27 2.25 4.35
N VAL A 29 -1.65 0.98 4.29
CA VAL A 29 -1.96 0.18 5.49
C VAL A 29 -0.73 0.02 6.37
N ILE A 30 0.39 -0.43 5.80
CA ILE A 30 1.66 -0.67 6.51
C ILE A 30 2.12 0.59 7.26
N LEU A 31 2.01 1.76 6.63
CA LEU A 31 2.56 2.99 7.20
C LEU A 31 1.60 3.75 8.12
N ARG A 32 0.29 3.65 7.89
CA ARG A 32 -0.71 4.42 8.65
C ARG A 32 -1.34 3.62 9.79
N LEU A 33 -1.46 2.29 9.68
CA LEU A 33 -2.11 1.46 10.69
C LEU A 33 -1.39 1.46 12.05
N PRO A 34 -0.05 1.22 12.13
CA PRO A 34 0.64 1.13 13.42
C PRO A 34 0.56 2.43 14.21
N LYS A 35 0.75 3.56 13.51
CA LYS A 35 0.67 4.91 14.11
C LYS A 35 -0.70 5.22 14.69
N ARG A 36 -1.78 4.73 14.06
CA ARG A 36 -3.13 4.88 14.61
C ARG A 36 -3.37 4.01 15.82
N MET A 37 -2.92 2.76 15.77
CA MET A 37 -3.01 1.86 16.92
C MET A 37 -2.24 2.44 18.11
N GLU A 38 -1.06 3.02 17.88
CA GLU A 38 -0.30 3.70 18.93
C GLU A 38 -1.02 4.94 19.47
N TRP A 39 -1.59 5.78 18.59
CA TRP A 39 -2.37 6.94 19.03
C TRP A 39 -3.59 6.55 19.86
N GLN A 40 -4.35 5.52 19.42
CA GLN A 40 -5.48 4.99 20.17
C GLN A 40 -5.02 4.43 21.53
N TRP A 41 -3.97 3.62 21.52
CA TRP A 41 -3.40 3.05 22.74
C TRP A 41 -2.95 4.11 23.74
N ARG A 42 -2.30 5.19 23.28
CA ARG A 42 -1.88 6.31 24.14
C ARG A 42 -3.07 7.03 24.75
N ARG A 43 -4.15 7.23 23.99
CA ARG A 43 -5.37 7.86 24.48
C ARG A 43 -6.02 7.00 25.57
N ASP A 44 -6.20 5.71 25.30
CA ASP A 44 -6.84 4.78 26.22
C ASP A 44 -5.99 4.59 27.49
N ALA A 45 -4.66 4.54 27.37
CA ALA A 45 -3.75 4.47 28.51
C ALA A 45 -3.82 5.73 29.41
N ARG A 46 -3.96 6.93 28.82
CA ARG A 46 -4.11 8.16 29.61
C ARG A 46 -5.43 8.19 30.37
N GLU A 47 -6.51 7.74 29.73
CA GLU A 47 -7.82 7.60 30.36
C GLU A 47 -7.77 6.64 31.56
N ILE A 48 -7.17 5.45 31.38
CA ILE A 48 -7.03 4.44 32.44
C ILE A 48 -6.14 4.94 33.60
N LEU A 49 -5.10 5.70 33.30
CA LEU A 49 -4.17 6.23 34.31
C LEU A 49 -4.63 7.55 34.95
N GLU A 50 -5.84 8.03 34.62
CA GLU A 50 -6.40 9.30 35.09
C GLU A 50 -5.47 10.51 34.85
N LEU A 51 -4.70 10.45 33.76
CA LEU A 51 -3.81 11.53 33.36
C LEU A 51 -4.62 12.67 32.70
N PRO A 52 -4.14 13.92 32.77
CA PRO A 52 -4.81 15.04 32.11
C PRO A 52 -4.96 14.78 30.60
N ASP A 53 -6.16 15.04 30.09
CA ASP A 53 -6.46 14.88 28.67
C ASP A 53 -5.77 15.97 27.86
N ILE A 54 -4.71 15.59 27.16
CA ILE A 54 -3.98 16.46 26.23
C ILE A 54 -4.49 16.13 24.84
N TYR A 55 -5.09 17.12 24.18
CA TYR A 55 -5.56 16.99 22.80
C TYR A 55 -4.39 16.71 21.86
N GLU A 56 -4.27 15.46 21.40
CA GLU A 56 -3.37 15.04 20.33
C GLU A 56 -4.21 14.80 19.06
N PRO A 57 -3.94 15.54 17.96
CA PRO A 57 -4.72 15.36 16.73
C PRO A 57 -4.55 13.94 16.17
N PRO A 58 -5.63 13.31 15.67
CA PRO A 58 -5.56 11.95 15.18
C PRO A 58 -4.67 11.84 13.93
N PRO A 59 -3.88 10.76 13.80
CA PRO A 59 -3.08 10.53 12.61
C PRO A 59 -3.96 10.35 11.35
N PRO A 60 -3.40 10.68 10.17
CA PRO A 60 -4.12 10.72 8.91
C PRO A 60 -4.89 9.44 8.56
N GLY A 61 -6.02 9.61 7.87
CA GLY A 61 -6.94 8.56 7.36
C GLY A 61 -6.24 7.40 6.64
N ILE A 62 -6.70 6.14 6.77
CA ILE A 62 -6.20 5.01 5.98
C ILE A 62 -6.86 5.02 4.59
N VAL A 63 -8.16 5.27 4.51
CA VAL A 63 -8.95 5.09 3.28
C VAL A 63 -9.23 6.41 2.55
N VAL A 64 -9.41 7.52 3.29
CA VAL A 64 -10.07 8.72 2.74
C VAL A 64 -9.10 9.87 2.45
N GLU A 65 -7.91 9.88 3.06
CA GLU A 65 -7.00 11.02 2.91
C GLU A 65 -6.05 10.85 1.72
N PRO A 66 -6.10 11.79 0.75
CA PRO A 66 -5.17 11.83 -0.37
C PRO A 66 -3.72 11.83 0.11
N SER A 67 -2.81 11.29 -0.69
CA SER A 67 -1.38 11.46 -0.45
C SER A 67 -1.04 12.96 -0.51
N HIS A 68 -0.41 13.48 0.53
CA HIS A 68 0.08 14.86 0.63
C HIS A 68 1.60 14.85 0.80
N ASP A 69 2.28 15.86 0.26
CA ASP A 69 3.70 16.06 0.57
C ASP A 69 3.83 16.38 2.08
N PRO A 70 4.62 15.62 2.85
CA PRO A 70 4.76 15.80 4.30
C PRO A 70 5.47 17.11 4.71
N VAL A 71 5.98 17.88 3.75
CA VAL A 71 6.73 19.14 3.97
C VAL A 71 5.94 20.34 3.50
N THR A 72 5.36 20.27 2.30
CA THR A 72 4.64 21.42 1.72
C THR A 72 3.13 21.34 1.92
N GLY A 73 2.58 20.16 2.26
CA GLY A 73 1.14 19.94 2.39
C GLY A 73 0.38 19.90 1.06
N ASP A 74 1.09 20.08 -0.07
CA ASP A 74 0.50 20.07 -1.39
C ASP A 74 -0.10 18.68 -1.70
N LYS A 75 -1.29 18.70 -2.31
CA LYS A 75 -1.94 17.48 -2.81
C LYS A 75 -1.11 16.91 -3.96
N LEU A 76 -0.69 15.65 -3.83
CA LEU A 76 -0.09 14.94 -4.96
C LEU A 76 -1.12 14.77 -6.07
N LYS A 77 -0.68 14.95 -7.31
CA LYS A 77 -1.52 14.75 -8.49
C LYS A 77 -1.81 13.26 -8.66
N TRP A 78 -2.92 12.92 -9.30
CA TRP A 78 -3.36 11.53 -9.46
C TRP A 78 -2.31 10.63 -10.16
N TRP A 79 -1.51 11.17 -11.07
CA TRP A 79 -0.42 10.42 -11.72
C TRP A 79 0.80 10.19 -10.83
N GLU A 80 0.97 10.99 -9.77
CA GLU A 80 2.04 10.79 -8.77
C GLU A 80 1.68 9.66 -7.80
N ASN A 81 0.41 9.24 -7.77
CA ASN A 81 -0.06 8.04 -7.09
C ASN A 81 -0.02 6.78 -7.99
N ILE A 82 0.52 6.86 -9.23
CA ILE A 82 0.63 5.66 -10.08
C ILE A 82 1.77 4.77 -9.55
N PRO A 83 1.48 3.51 -9.14
CA PRO A 83 2.44 2.62 -8.51
C PRO A 83 3.69 2.43 -9.37
N VAL A 84 4.87 2.44 -8.76
CA VAL A 84 6.22 2.27 -9.35
C VAL A 84 6.61 3.32 -10.40
N LEU A 85 5.72 3.65 -11.34
CA LEU A 85 5.93 4.59 -12.42
C LEU A 85 6.15 6.01 -11.90
N SER A 86 5.39 6.45 -10.89
CA SER A 86 5.57 7.76 -10.30
C SER A 86 6.93 7.89 -9.62
N TRP A 87 7.37 6.88 -8.88
CA TRP A 87 8.68 6.87 -8.21
C TRP A 87 9.83 6.93 -9.22
N VAL A 88 9.76 6.16 -10.31
CA VAL A 88 10.76 6.18 -11.38
C VAL A 88 10.78 7.54 -12.10
N MET A 89 9.62 8.08 -12.47
CA MET A 89 9.53 9.40 -13.12
C MET A 89 10.02 10.54 -12.22
N LEU A 90 9.75 10.46 -10.92
CA LEU A 90 10.18 11.41 -9.91
C LEU A 90 11.62 11.17 -9.43
N ARG A 91 12.32 10.15 -9.95
CA ARG A 91 13.68 9.73 -9.56
C ARG A 91 13.83 9.54 -8.05
N GLY A 92 12.78 9.02 -7.41
CA GLY A 92 12.72 8.81 -5.97
C GLY A 92 12.77 10.09 -5.13
N LYS A 93 12.38 11.26 -5.68
CA LYS A 93 12.30 12.52 -4.92
C LYS A 93 10.92 13.16 -5.09
N SER A 94 10.35 13.69 -4.03
CA SER A 94 9.12 14.46 -4.15
C SER A 94 9.34 15.66 -5.07
N ARG A 95 8.39 15.91 -5.97
CA ARG A 95 8.41 17.06 -6.88
C ARG A 95 8.36 18.39 -6.14
N TYR A 96 7.68 18.44 -4.99
CA TYR A 96 7.38 19.66 -4.27
C TYR A 96 8.48 19.97 -3.25
N SER A 97 8.83 19.00 -2.41
CA SER A 97 9.84 19.20 -1.36
C SER A 97 11.26 18.76 -1.73
N GLY A 98 11.45 18.04 -2.85
CA GLY A 98 12.75 17.47 -3.23
C GLY A 98 13.27 16.38 -2.29
N LYS A 99 12.53 16.04 -1.23
CA LYS A 99 12.92 15.01 -0.26
C LYS A 99 12.85 13.62 -0.89
N PRO A 100 13.76 12.70 -0.51
CA PRO A 100 13.74 11.34 -1.02
C PRO A 100 12.45 10.62 -0.59
N ILE A 101 11.78 10.00 -1.56
CA ILE A 101 10.68 9.07 -1.32
C ILE A 101 11.30 7.72 -0.99
N SER A 102 10.91 7.13 0.15
CA SER A 102 11.47 5.85 0.62
C SER A 102 11.36 4.77 -0.48
N ILE A 103 12.42 4.00 -0.66
CA ILE A 103 12.44 2.89 -1.63
C ILE A 103 11.53 1.73 -1.21
N GLN A 104 11.07 1.71 0.05
CA GLN A 104 10.12 0.72 0.53
C GLN A 104 8.80 0.76 -0.27
N TYR A 105 8.34 1.94 -0.68
CA TYR A 105 7.09 2.08 -1.43
C TYR A 105 7.10 1.32 -2.77
N PRO A 106 8.02 1.59 -3.72
CA PRO A 106 8.06 0.85 -4.97
C PRO A 106 8.44 -0.62 -4.77
N LEU A 107 9.19 -0.95 -3.70
CA LEU A 107 9.58 -2.33 -3.41
C LEU A 107 8.38 -3.19 -3.01
N VAL A 108 7.50 -2.68 -2.13
CA VAL A 108 6.26 -3.38 -1.75
C VAL A 108 5.34 -3.53 -2.96
N GLU A 109 5.18 -2.48 -3.77
CA GLU A 109 4.36 -2.54 -4.99
C GLU A 109 4.85 -3.60 -5.99
N LEU A 110 6.16 -3.63 -6.25
CA LEU A 110 6.77 -4.64 -7.10
C LEU A 110 6.65 -6.05 -6.51
N LEU A 111 6.88 -6.20 -5.20
CA LEU A 111 6.77 -7.49 -4.51
C LEU A 111 5.34 -8.03 -4.61
N THR A 112 4.33 -7.19 -4.33
CA THR A 112 2.91 -7.60 -4.46
C THR A 112 2.55 -7.92 -5.90
N SER A 113 3.04 -7.17 -6.89
CA SER A 113 2.84 -7.47 -8.30
C SER A 113 3.44 -8.82 -8.71
N ILE A 114 4.69 -9.10 -8.31
CA ILE A 114 5.37 -10.37 -8.57
C ILE A 114 4.63 -11.53 -7.90
N LEU A 115 4.20 -11.38 -6.65
CA LEU A 115 3.45 -12.42 -5.92
C LEU A 115 2.08 -12.68 -6.55
N CYS A 116 1.38 -11.64 -7.05
CA CYS A 116 0.14 -11.81 -7.80
C CYS A 116 0.36 -12.62 -9.09
N VAL A 117 1.37 -12.25 -9.88
CA VAL A 117 1.72 -12.96 -11.11
C VAL A 117 2.13 -14.40 -10.81
N ALA A 118 2.94 -14.63 -9.78
CA ALA A 118 3.36 -15.97 -9.36
C ALA A 118 2.18 -16.83 -8.89
N SER A 119 1.23 -16.23 -8.16
CA SER A 119 0.01 -16.91 -7.70
C SER A 119 -0.85 -17.38 -8.87
N VAL A 120 -1.07 -16.50 -9.85
CA VAL A 120 -1.80 -16.83 -11.08
C VAL A 120 -1.04 -17.85 -11.93
N TRP A 121 0.28 -17.71 -12.05
CA TRP A 121 1.11 -18.64 -12.82
C TRP A 121 1.08 -20.07 -12.24
N ARG A 122 1.06 -20.18 -10.90
CA ARG A 122 1.10 -21.48 -10.22
C ARG A 122 -0.27 -22.14 -10.08
N PHE A 123 -1.32 -21.36 -9.79
CA PHE A 123 -2.65 -21.85 -9.43
C PHE A 123 -3.73 -21.54 -10.47
N GLY A 124 -3.40 -20.79 -11.53
CA GLY A 124 -4.32 -20.36 -12.59
C GLY A 124 -5.31 -19.28 -12.15
N PHE A 125 -6.15 -18.82 -13.07
CA PHE A 125 -7.23 -17.86 -12.81
C PHE A 125 -8.47 -18.50 -12.16
N GLY A 126 -8.26 -19.29 -11.09
CA GLY A 126 -9.31 -19.95 -10.32
C GLY A 126 -9.42 -19.44 -8.88
N TRP A 127 -10.29 -20.08 -8.10
CA TRP A 127 -10.48 -19.77 -6.67
C TRP A 127 -9.18 -19.97 -5.85
N GLN A 128 -8.35 -20.92 -6.27
CA GLN A 128 -7.04 -21.18 -5.66
C GLN A 128 -6.07 -20.02 -5.89
N GLY A 129 -5.98 -19.50 -7.12
CA GLY A 129 -5.15 -18.33 -7.44
C GLY A 129 -5.62 -17.08 -6.71
N PHE A 130 -6.93 -16.85 -6.62
CA PHE A 130 -7.50 -15.77 -5.82
C PHE A 130 -7.13 -15.89 -4.34
N GLY A 131 -7.30 -17.08 -3.74
CA GLY A 131 -6.91 -17.33 -2.36
C GLY A 131 -5.41 -17.10 -2.10
N ALA A 132 -4.56 -17.53 -3.03
CA ALA A 132 -3.12 -17.31 -2.97
C ALA A 132 -2.73 -15.82 -3.04
N ILE A 133 -3.41 -15.04 -3.89
CA ILE A 133 -3.23 -13.58 -3.97
C ILE A 133 -3.60 -12.94 -2.64
N VAL A 134 -4.79 -13.24 -2.12
CA VAL A 134 -5.28 -12.66 -0.85
C VAL A 134 -4.32 -12.99 0.29
N LEU A 135 -3.93 -14.27 0.42
CA LEU A 135 -2.97 -14.71 1.43
C LEU A 135 -1.63 -13.97 1.30
N SER A 136 -1.10 -13.85 0.08
CA SER A 136 0.16 -13.14 -0.19
C SER A 136 0.06 -11.67 0.23
N CYS A 137 -1.06 -11.01 -0.05
CA CYS A 137 -1.29 -9.62 0.35
C CYS A 137 -1.32 -9.45 1.87
N PHE A 138 -1.99 -10.37 2.59
CA PHE A 138 -1.99 -10.37 4.06
C PHE A 138 -0.57 -10.57 4.63
N LEU A 139 0.20 -11.51 4.09
CA LEU A 139 1.57 -11.76 4.55
C LEU A 139 2.47 -10.53 4.33
N VAL A 140 2.37 -9.88 3.17
CA VAL A 140 3.10 -8.63 2.89
C VAL A 140 2.70 -7.53 3.87
N ALA A 141 1.41 -7.36 4.14
CA ALA A 141 0.91 -6.36 5.09
C ALA A 141 1.46 -6.60 6.50
N MET A 142 1.38 -7.84 6.99
CA MET A 142 1.87 -8.19 8.34
C MET A 142 3.39 -8.11 8.46
N SER A 143 4.12 -8.37 7.37
CA SER A 143 5.59 -8.24 7.36
C SER A 143 6.05 -6.78 7.39
N GLY A 144 5.21 -5.83 6.99
CA GLY A 144 5.57 -4.42 6.93
C GLY A 144 5.17 -3.61 8.18
N ILE A 145 4.17 -4.10 8.94
CA ILE A 145 3.67 -3.50 10.21
C ILE A 145 4.68 -3.73 11.33
#